data_AF-A0A2E5NI37-F1
#
_entry.id   AF-A0A2E5NI37-F1
#
_cell.length_a   1.000
_cell.length_b   1.000
_cell.length_c   1.000
_cell.angle_alpha   90.00
_cell.angle_beta   90.00
_cell.angle_gamma   90.00
#
_symmetry.space_group_name_H-M   'P 1'
#
loop_
_entity.id
_entity.type
_entity.pdbx_description
1 polymer ?
#
loop_
_entity_poly.entity_id
_entity_poly.type
_entity_poly.pdbx_seq_one_letter_code
_entity_poly.pdbx_strand_id
1 'polypeptide(L)'
;MDSVDHDHDHDHPHQSDDKVRAYHQVLGQALKELLIEKGIISPSEIQSAMEKREAITPANGAKVVARAWLDSEYRERLFTDANSAVAEFGIELPTTHLVALENTAKVHNVVVCTLCSCYPRDLLGLPPAWYKSKAYRSRVVHEPREVLREFGTSLPDDVELRVH
;
A
#
# COMPACT_ATOMS: atom_id res chain seq x y z
N MET A 1 10.79 -33.93 34.91
CA MET A 1 9.72 -32.98 34.57
C MET A 1 10.27 -32.05 33.50
N ASP A 2 10.33 -32.64 32.31
CA ASP A 2 10.01 -32.10 30.99
C ASP A 2 10.38 -30.65 30.69
N SER A 3 11.54 -30.52 30.02
CA SER A 3 11.83 -29.42 29.11
C SER A 3 10.85 -29.46 27.94
N VAL A 4 9.99 -28.44 27.84
CA VAL A 4 9.15 -28.24 26.66
C VAL A 4 10.02 -27.65 25.57
N ASP A 5 10.36 -28.49 24.60
CA ASP A 5 10.95 -28.11 23.33
C ASP A 5 9.85 -27.50 22.46
N HIS A 6 9.99 -26.22 22.10
CA HIS A 6 9.05 -25.54 21.20
C HIS A 6 9.61 -25.60 19.78
N ASP A 7 9.44 -26.76 19.16
CA ASP A 7 9.65 -26.93 17.72
C ASP A 7 8.42 -26.39 16.98
N HIS A 8 8.56 -25.22 16.38
CA HIS A 8 7.56 -24.63 15.50
C HIS A 8 7.98 -24.84 14.05
N ASP A 9 7.86 -26.08 13.59
CA ASP A 9 7.96 -26.41 12.17
C ASP A 9 6.66 -26.01 11.46
N HIS A 10 6.57 -24.73 11.12
CA HIS A 10 5.57 -24.25 10.16
C HIS A 10 6.21 -24.23 8.78
N ASP A 11 5.99 -25.31 8.04
CA ASP A 11 6.23 -25.40 6.60
C ASP A 11 5.28 -24.43 5.89
N HIS A 12 5.71 -23.16 5.78
CA HIS A 12 5.16 -22.29 4.76
C HIS A 12 5.49 -22.96 3.43
N PRO A 13 4.52 -23.19 2.53
CA PRO A 13 4.83 -23.75 1.23
C PRO A 13 5.85 -22.84 0.55
N HIS A 14 7.12 -23.23 0.63
CA HIS A 14 8.19 -22.71 -0.18
C HIS A 14 7.84 -23.18 -1.59
N GLN A 15 7.08 -22.36 -2.32
CA GLN A 15 7.13 -22.46 -3.76
C GLN A 15 8.61 -22.43 -4.11
N SER A 16 9.10 -23.46 -4.79
CA SER A 16 10.47 -23.54 -5.26
C SER A 16 10.64 -22.52 -6.40
N ASP A 17 10.62 -21.25 -6.01
CA ASP A 17 10.50 -20.06 -6.85
C ASP A 17 11.78 -19.78 -7.64
N ASP A 18 12.89 -20.44 -7.36
CA ASP A 18 14.19 -20.06 -7.93
C ASP A 18 14.21 -20.16 -9.46
N LYS A 19 13.59 -21.19 -10.06
CA LYS A 19 13.53 -21.34 -11.52
C LYS A 19 12.51 -20.40 -12.17
N VAL A 20 11.36 -20.20 -11.53
CA VAL A 20 10.30 -19.29 -12.02
C VAL A 20 10.78 -17.84 -11.95
N ARG A 21 11.43 -17.47 -10.84
CA ARG A 21 12.07 -16.17 -10.64
C ARG A 21 13.19 -15.95 -11.65
N ALA A 22 14.02 -16.95 -11.93
CA ALA A 22 15.06 -16.87 -12.95
C ALA A 22 14.49 -16.64 -14.36
N TYR A 23 13.44 -17.35 -14.75
CA TYR A 23 12.78 -17.15 -16.06
C TYR A 23 12.24 -15.71 -16.21
N HIS A 24 11.50 -15.21 -15.22
CA HIS A 24 10.93 -13.86 -15.27
C HIS A 24 11.98 -12.76 -15.17
N GLN A 25 13.09 -13.00 -14.46
CA GLN A 25 14.24 -12.10 -14.43
C GLN A 25 14.88 -11.99 -15.82
N VAL A 26 15.15 -13.13 -16.47
CA VAL A 26 15.72 -13.16 -17.84
C VAL A 26 14.77 -12.48 -18.83
N LEU A 27 13.47 -12.78 -18.77
CA LEU A 27 12.48 -12.16 -19.65
C LEU A 27 12.38 -10.65 -19.43
N GLY A 28 12.40 -10.19 -18.17
CA GLY A 28 12.39 -8.77 -17.83
C GLY A 28 13.62 -8.03 -18.36
N GLN A 29 14.80 -8.65 -18.24
CA GLN A 29 16.04 -8.09 -18.77
C GLN A 29 16.02 -8.04 -20.31
N ALA A 30 15.61 -9.11 -20.99
CA ALA A 30 15.52 -9.16 -22.44
C ALA A 30 14.53 -8.11 -22.99
N LEU A 31 13.38 -7.94 -22.34
CA LEU A 31 12.40 -6.90 -22.71
C LEU A 31 12.98 -5.49 -22.53
N LYS A 32 13.66 -5.23 -21.41
CA LYS A 32 14.33 -3.95 -21.15
C LYS A 32 15.36 -3.64 -22.23
N GLU A 33 16.23 -4.59 -22.58
CA GLU A 33 17.25 -4.42 -23.61
C GLU A 33 16.63 -4.15 -24.98
N LEU A 34 15.59 -4.90 -25.36
CA LEU A 34 14.89 -4.70 -26.63
C LEU A 34 14.24 -3.31 -26.75
N LEU A 35 13.62 -2.82 -25.67
CA LEU A 35 13.01 -1.48 -25.67
C LEU A 35 14.07 -0.36 -25.78
N ILE A 36 15.25 -0.58 -25.21
CA ILE A 36 16.41 0.33 -25.34
C ILE A 36 16.96 0.30 -26.76
N GLU A 37 17.17 -0.89 -27.33
CA GLU A 37 17.65 -1.05 -28.71
C GLU A 37 16.70 -0.39 -29.72
N LYS A 38 15.39 -0.46 -29.47
CA LYS A 38 14.37 0.22 -30.28
C LYS A 38 14.27 1.72 -30.05
N GLY A 39 15.02 2.29 -29.10
CA GLY A 39 14.97 3.71 -28.76
C GLY A 39 13.65 4.17 -28.15
N ILE A 40 12.84 3.26 -27.58
CA ILE A 40 11.55 3.58 -26.96
C ILE A 40 11.75 4.13 -25.54
N ILE A 41 12.74 3.62 -24.83
CA ILE A 41 13.16 4.09 -23.50
C ILE A 41 14.69 4.08 -23.43
N SER A 42 15.28 5.00 -22.66
CA SER A 42 16.70 5.03 -22.36
C SER A 42 17.03 4.39 -21.00
N PRO A 43 18.26 3.92 -20.79
CA PRO A 43 18.70 3.47 -19.47
C PRO A 43 18.53 4.54 -18.38
N SER A 44 18.78 5.81 -18.71
CA SER A 44 18.63 6.94 -17.81
C SER A 44 17.18 7.19 -17.41
N GLU A 45 16.23 7.05 -18.34
CA GLU A 45 14.80 7.21 -18.03
C GLU A 45 14.31 6.13 -17.06
N ILE A 46 14.77 4.88 -17.23
CA ILE A 46 14.46 3.79 -16.31
C ILE A 46 15.00 4.11 -14.91
N GLN A 47 16.27 4.50 -14.82
CA GLN A 47 16.92 4.82 -13.55
C GLN A 47 16.20 5.98 -12.84
N SER A 48 15.94 7.08 -13.56
CA SER A 48 15.22 8.23 -12.99
C SER A 48 13.78 7.87 -12.58
N ALA A 49 13.10 6.96 -13.29
CA ALA A 49 11.77 6.50 -12.89
C ALA A 49 11.80 5.66 -11.61
N MET A 50 12.83 4.82 -11.43
CA MET A 50 13.05 4.05 -10.20
C MET A 50 13.32 4.97 -9.01
N GLU A 51 14.29 5.90 -9.15
CA GLU A 51 14.66 6.86 -8.11
C GLU A 51 13.48 7.72 -7.67
N LYS A 52 12.70 8.24 -8.63
CA LYS A 52 11.47 9.00 -8.33
C LYS A 52 10.47 8.17 -7.53
N ARG A 53 10.34 6.87 -7.82
CA ARG A 53 9.40 6.00 -7.11
C ARG A 53 9.89 5.65 -5.71
N GLU A 54 11.18 5.41 -5.54
CA GLU A 54 11.83 5.09 -4.25
C GLU A 54 11.85 6.29 -3.30
N ALA A 55 11.93 7.51 -3.83
CA ALA A 55 11.87 8.74 -3.03
C ALA A 55 10.52 8.97 -2.34
N ILE A 56 9.44 8.33 -2.81
CA ILE A 56 8.09 8.50 -2.26
C ILE A 56 7.87 7.48 -1.14
N THR A 57 7.66 7.98 0.07
CA THR A 57 7.49 7.15 1.27
C THR A 57 6.19 7.50 2.01
N PRO A 58 5.68 6.59 2.86
CA PRO A 58 4.52 6.87 3.73
C PRO A 58 4.67 8.09 4.64
N ALA A 59 5.90 8.61 4.83
CA ALA A 59 6.14 9.83 5.61
C ALA A 59 5.41 11.06 5.02
N ASN A 60 5.13 11.07 3.71
CA ASN A 60 4.34 12.11 3.08
C ASN A 60 2.89 12.11 3.60
N GLY A 61 2.24 10.94 3.63
CA GLY A 61 0.92 10.78 4.26
C GLY A 61 0.92 11.12 5.75
N ALA A 62 1.97 10.76 6.47
CA ALA A 62 2.09 11.10 7.90
C ALA A 62 2.13 12.62 8.15
N LYS A 63 2.81 13.39 7.30
CA LYS A 63 2.83 14.87 7.39
C LYS A 63 1.43 15.47 7.17
N VAL A 64 0.70 14.95 6.18
CA VAL A 64 -0.69 15.35 5.90
C VAL A 64 -1.59 15.09 7.10
N VAL A 65 -1.51 13.90 7.69
CA VAL A 65 -2.30 13.53 8.89
C VAL A 65 -1.92 14.41 10.08
N ALA A 66 -0.62 14.62 10.34
CA ALA A 66 -0.16 15.46 11.44
C ALA A 66 -0.64 16.91 11.31
N ARG A 67 -0.66 17.46 10.08
CA ARG A 67 -1.20 18.79 9.84
C ARG A 67 -2.70 18.86 10.13
N ALA A 68 -3.48 17.87 9.69
CA ALA A 68 -4.91 17.81 9.96
C ALA A 68 -5.25 17.68 11.46
N TRP A 69 -4.35 17.11 12.27
CA TRP A 69 -4.55 17.08 13.74
C TRP A 69 -4.30 18.43 14.43
N LEU A 70 -3.40 19.26 13.88
CA LEU A 70 -3.00 20.53 14.48
C LEU A 70 -3.73 21.74 13.90
N ASP A 71 -4.31 21.60 12.72
CA ASP A 71 -4.96 22.67 11.96
C ASP A 71 -6.35 22.21 11.49
N SER A 72 -7.38 22.72 12.17
CA SER A 72 -8.78 22.39 11.88
C SER A 72 -9.26 22.91 10.52
N GLU A 73 -8.75 24.05 10.05
CA GLU A 73 -9.09 24.58 8.72
C GLU A 73 -8.46 23.72 7.62
N TYR A 74 -7.21 23.27 7.81
CA TYR A 74 -6.60 22.31 6.89
C TYR A 74 -7.34 20.97 6.91
N ARG A 75 -7.78 20.50 8.09
CA ARG A 75 -8.59 19.28 8.21
C ARG A 75 -9.87 19.39 7.39
N GLU A 76 -10.59 20.50 7.46
CA GLU A 76 -11.79 20.73 6.67
C GLU A 76 -11.52 20.73 5.16
N ARG A 77 -10.43 21.38 4.72
CA ARG A 77 -10.01 21.33 3.32
C ARG A 77 -9.67 19.91 2.86
N LEU A 78 -8.93 19.15 3.68
CA LEU A 78 -8.55 17.76 3.39
C LEU A 78 -9.75 16.85 3.15
N PHE A 79 -10.83 17.02 3.93
CA PHE A 79 -12.05 16.23 3.74
C PHE A 79 -12.96 16.76 2.62
N THR A 80 -12.79 18.00 2.19
CA THR A 80 -13.54 18.58 1.07
C THR A 80 -12.90 18.23 -0.28
N ASP A 81 -11.58 18.40 -0.39
CA ASP A 81 -10.80 18.07 -1.58
C ASP A 81 -9.37 17.66 -1.15
N ALA A 82 -9.17 16.35 -1.02
CA ALA A 82 -7.89 15.84 -0.55
C ALA A 82 -6.77 16.04 -1.58
N ASN A 83 -7.08 16.08 -2.89
CA ASN A 83 -6.08 16.37 -3.92
C ASN A 83 -5.51 17.78 -3.74
N SER A 84 -6.38 18.78 -3.59
CA SER A 84 -5.96 20.17 -3.37
C SER A 84 -5.24 20.35 -2.04
N ALA A 85 -5.69 19.68 -0.98
CA ALA A 85 -5.05 19.78 0.34
C ALA A 85 -3.63 19.19 0.35
N VAL A 86 -3.41 18.00 -0.24
CA VAL A 86 -2.05 17.43 -0.27
C VAL A 86 -1.10 18.18 -1.21
N ALA A 87 -1.64 18.91 -2.20
CA ALA A 87 -0.84 19.77 -3.06
C ALA A 87 -0.16 20.92 -2.29
N GLU A 88 -0.68 21.33 -1.12
CA GLU A 88 -0.01 22.28 -0.21
C GLU A 88 1.38 21.77 0.25
N PHE A 89 1.62 20.45 0.20
CA PHE A 89 2.90 19.81 0.48
C PHE A 89 3.77 19.58 -0.76
N GLY A 90 3.37 20.09 -1.93
CA GLY A 90 4.02 19.83 -3.22
C GLY A 90 3.81 18.39 -3.72
N ILE A 91 2.75 17.71 -3.25
CA ILE A 91 2.40 16.35 -3.67
C ILE A 91 1.28 16.44 -4.69
N GLU A 92 1.60 16.20 -5.95
CA GLU A 92 0.62 16.15 -7.03
C GLU A 92 0.17 14.72 -7.31
N LEU A 93 -1.13 14.53 -7.52
CA LEU A 93 -1.78 13.23 -7.76
C LEU A 93 -2.51 13.27 -9.11
N PRO A 94 -1.79 13.36 -10.24
CA PRO A 94 -2.38 13.68 -11.54
C PRO A 94 -3.36 12.62 -12.07
N THR A 95 -3.27 11.39 -11.56
CA THR A 95 -4.08 10.24 -12.01
C THR A 95 -4.97 9.67 -10.92
N THR A 96 -4.91 10.22 -9.71
CA THR A 96 -5.60 9.67 -8.54
C THR A 96 -6.55 10.71 -7.98
N HIS A 97 -7.85 10.41 -7.97
CA HIS A 97 -8.80 11.16 -7.15
C HIS A 97 -8.69 10.66 -5.71
N LEU A 98 -8.12 11.50 -4.84
CA LEU A 98 -7.87 11.16 -3.44
C LEU A 98 -9.09 11.53 -2.60
N VAL A 99 -9.49 10.60 -1.73
CA VAL A 99 -10.51 10.84 -0.71
C VAL A 99 -9.90 10.50 0.64
N ALA A 100 -9.94 11.46 1.58
CA ALA A 100 -9.53 11.23 2.95
C ALA A 100 -10.72 10.65 3.75
N LEU A 101 -10.48 9.58 4.50
CA LEU A 101 -11.50 8.90 5.30
C LEU A 101 -11.19 9.08 6.78
N GLU A 102 -12.11 9.70 7.52
CA GLU A 102 -11.90 9.95 8.94
C GLU A 102 -12.29 8.75 9.79
N ASN A 103 -11.33 8.28 10.61
CA ASN A 103 -11.65 7.43 11.75
C ASN A 103 -12.15 8.30 12.91
N THR A 104 -13.25 7.87 13.55
CA THR A 104 -13.82 8.51 14.73
C THR A 104 -13.92 7.49 15.87
N ALA A 105 -14.39 7.92 17.05
CA ALA A 105 -14.67 7.01 18.15
C ALA A 105 -15.75 5.94 17.81
N LYS A 106 -16.53 6.12 16.73
CA LYS A 106 -17.62 5.22 16.33
C LYS A 106 -17.44 4.60 14.95
N VAL A 107 -16.42 5.02 14.18
CA VAL A 107 -16.18 4.52 12.82
C VAL A 107 -14.69 4.26 12.63
N HIS A 108 -14.35 3.08 12.14
CA HIS A 108 -13.03 2.72 11.66
C HIS A 108 -13.10 2.39 10.17
N ASN A 109 -12.21 2.97 9.36
CA ASN A 109 -12.13 2.74 7.93
C ASN A 109 -10.91 1.87 7.60
N VAL A 110 -11.08 0.94 6.66
CA VAL A 110 -10.00 0.14 6.07
C VAL A 110 -10.18 0.14 4.55
N VAL A 111 -9.07 0.19 3.80
CA VAL A 111 -9.09 0.34 2.33
C VAL A 111 -8.50 -0.90 1.67
N VAL A 112 -9.10 -1.38 0.58
CA VAL A 112 -8.68 -2.54 -0.19
C VAL A 112 -8.91 -2.32 -1.69
N CYS A 113 -8.08 -2.95 -2.52
CA CYS A 113 -8.39 -3.12 -3.93
C CYS A 113 -8.62 -4.60 -4.25
N THR A 114 -9.87 -5.04 -4.16
CA THR A 114 -10.24 -6.45 -4.36
C THR A 114 -9.86 -6.95 -5.76
N LEU A 115 -9.99 -6.10 -6.79
CA LEU A 115 -9.76 -6.48 -8.18
C LEU A 115 -8.27 -6.54 -8.58
N CYS A 116 -7.41 -5.69 -8.01
CA CYS A 116 -6.00 -5.66 -8.40
C CYS A 116 -5.06 -5.20 -7.27
N SER A 117 -4.71 -3.91 -7.24
CA SER A 117 -3.70 -3.34 -6.33
C SER A 117 -3.70 -1.80 -6.29
N CYS A 118 -4.84 -1.16 -6.57
CA CYS A 118 -4.98 0.30 -6.50
C CYS A 118 -4.51 0.82 -5.15
N TYR A 119 -3.73 1.91 -5.16
CA TYR A 119 -3.10 2.47 -3.97
C TYR A 119 -2.68 3.91 -4.26
N PRO A 120 -2.73 4.86 -3.31
CA PRO A 120 -2.34 6.26 -3.55
C PRO A 120 -0.81 6.39 -3.58
N ARG A 121 -0.17 5.90 -4.66
CA ARG A 121 1.28 5.69 -4.75
C ARG A 121 2.10 6.96 -4.69
N ASP A 122 1.57 8.08 -5.16
CA ASP A 122 2.28 9.36 -5.14
C ASP A 122 2.25 10.01 -3.73
N LEU A 123 1.37 9.51 -2.85
CA LEU A 123 1.29 9.93 -1.44
C LEU A 123 1.96 8.92 -0.48
N LEU A 124 1.73 7.61 -0.67
CA LEU A 124 2.14 6.56 0.28
C LEU A 124 3.27 5.65 -0.23
N GLY A 125 3.70 5.81 -1.48
CA GLY A 125 4.69 4.92 -2.11
C GLY A 125 4.07 3.62 -2.63
N LEU A 126 4.91 2.63 -2.93
CA LEU A 126 4.44 1.34 -3.43
C LEU A 126 3.68 0.55 -2.35
N PRO A 127 2.54 -0.09 -2.67
CA PRO A 127 1.83 -0.88 -1.70
C PRO A 127 2.68 -2.08 -1.26
N PRO A 128 2.62 -2.45 0.04
CA PRO A 128 3.33 -3.61 0.54
C PRO A 128 2.81 -4.90 -0.12
N ALA A 129 3.64 -5.96 -0.10
CA ALA A 129 3.30 -7.22 -0.76
C ALA A 129 1.98 -7.82 -0.25
N TRP A 130 1.72 -7.76 1.06
CA TRP A 130 0.51 -8.29 1.67
C TRP A 130 -0.76 -7.59 1.15
N TYR A 131 -0.71 -6.29 0.86
CA TYR A 131 -1.87 -5.54 0.35
C TYR A 131 -2.32 -6.04 -1.03
N LYS A 132 -1.35 -6.46 -1.85
CA LYS A 132 -1.59 -7.01 -3.20
C LYS A 132 -1.99 -8.49 -3.17
N SER A 133 -1.78 -9.16 -2.05
CA SER A 133 -2.01 -10.60 -1.91
C SER A 133 -3.50 -10.94 -1.96
N LYS A 134 -3.82 -12.13 -2.49
CA LYS A 134 -5.18 -12.65 -2.46
C LYS A 134 -5.69 -12.80 -1.02
N ALA A 135 -4.81 -13.22 -0.09
CA ALA A 135 -5.14 -13.44 1.32
C ALA A 135 -5.77 -12.21 1.97
N TYR A 136 -5.18 -11.02 1.78
CA TYR A 136 -5.77 -9.77 2.25
C TYR A 136 -7.01 -9.38 1.43
N ARG A 137 -6.85 -9.29 0.10
CA ARG A 137 -7.86 -8.72 -0.81
C ARG A 137 -9.19 -9.45 -0.81
N SER A 138 -9.19 -10.78 -0.64
CA SER A 138 -10.44 -11.55 -0.60
C SER A 138 -11.07 -11.56 0.78
N ARG A 139 -10.29 -11.54 1.87
CA ARG A 139 -10.83 -11.71 3.22
C ARG A 139 -11.28 -10.41 3.87
N VAL A 140 -10.60 -9.30 3.64
CA VAL A 140 -10.91 -8.03 4.33
C VAL A 140 -12.31 -7.51 4.01
N VAL A 141 -12.93 -7.90 2.89
CA VAL A 141 -14.32 -7.52 2.57
C VAL A 141 -15.37 -8.46 3.18
N HIS A 142 -14.99 -9.62 3.69
CA HIS A 142 -15.90 -10.62 4.28
C HIS A 142 -15.75 -10.71 5.81
N GLU A 143 -14.51 -10.69 6.29
CA GLU A 143 -14.16 -10.85 7.71
C GLU A 143 -13.22 -9.72 8.17
N PRO A 144 -13.57 -8.43 7.96
CA PRO A 144 -12.65 -7.31 8.19
C PRO A 144 -12.12 -7.24 9.63
N ARG A 145 -12.95 -7.55 10.64
CA ARG A 145 -12.53 -7.55 12.05
C ARG A 145 -11.51 -8.63 12.36
N GLU A 146 -11.64 -9.81 11.76
CA GLU A 146 -10.69 -10.92 11.93
C GLU A 146 -9.35 -10.56 11.30
N VAL A 147 -9.37 -10.04 10.07
CA VAL A 147 -8.16 -9.57 9.38
C VAL A 147 -7.45 -8.47 10.18
N LEU A 148 -8.18 -7.50 10.74
CA LEU A 148 -7.58 -6.47 11.60
C LEU A 148 -6.98 -7.06 12.89
N ARG A 149 -7.61 -8.09 13.46
CA ARG A 149 -7.08 -8.78 14.65
C ARG A 149 -5.76 -9.49 14.36
N GLU A 150 -5.60 -10.06 13.18
CA GLU A 150 -4.31 -10.63 12.71
C GLU A 150 -3.21 -9.58 12.62
N PHE A 151 -3.55 -8.31 12.35
CA PHE A 151 -2.64 -7.17 12.42
C PHE A 151 -2.46 -6.59 13.84
N GLY A 152 -3.04 -7.22 14.86
CA GLY A 152 -2.99 -6.74 16.25
C GLY A 152 -3.97 -5.61 16.57
N THR A 153 -4.94 -5.33 15.69
CA THR A 153 -5.95 -4.28 15.89
C THR A 153 -7.30 -4.91 16.26
N SER A 154 -7.70 -4.78 17.52
CA SER A 154 -9.02 -5.22 18.01
C SER A 154 -9.96 -4.03 18.17
N LEU A 155 -11.09 -4.05 17.46
CA LEU A 155 -12.10 -3.00 17.51
C LEU A 155 -13.29 -3.45 18.38
N PRO A 156 -13.81 -2.58 19.27
CA PRO A 156 -15.05 -2.84 19.99
C PRO A 156 -16.22 -3.14 19.04
N ASP A 157 -17.18 -3.94 19.51
CA ASP A 157 -18.33 -4.36 18.70
C ASP A 157 -19.23 -3.18 18.31
N ASP A 158 -19.24 -2.11 19.11
CA ASP A 158 -20.04 -0.90 18.88
C ASP A 158 -19.38 0.12 17.92
N VAL A 159 -18.16 -0.15 17.45
CA VAL A 159 -17.48 0.67 16.43
C VAL A 159 -17.83 0.14 15.05
N GLU A 160 -18.45 0.95 14.19
CA GLU A 160 -18.71 0.60 12.80
C GLU A 160 -17.40 0.42 12.02
N LEU A 161 -17.27 -0.67 11.27
CA LEU A 161 -16.11 -0.93 10.42
C LEU A 161 -16.50 -0.81 8.95
N ARG A 162 -15.93 0.18 8.26
CA ARG A 162 -16.19 0.46 6.84
C ARG A 162 -15.01 0.02 5.99
N VAL A 163 -15.29 -0.83 5.01
CA VAL A 163 -14.31 -1.32 4.03
C VAL A 163 -14.54 -0.59 2.71
N HIS A 164 -13.48 -0.01 2.14
CA HIS A 164 -13.51 0.80 0.91
C HIS A 164 -12.67 0.19 -0.19
#